data_AF-A0A5N9E771-F1
#
_entry.id   AF-A0A5N9E771-F1
#
_cell.length_a   1.000
_cell.length_b   1.000
_cell.length_c   1.000
_cell.angle_alpha   90.00
_cell.angle_beta   90.00
_cell.angle_gamma   90.00
#
_symmetry.space_group_name_H-M   'P 1'
#
loop_
_entity.id
_entity.type
_entity.pdbx_description
1 polymer ?
#
loop_
_entity_poly.entity_id
_entity_poly.type
_entity_poly.pdbx_seq_one_letter_code
_entity_poly.pdbx_strand_id
1 'polypeptide(L)'
;APCCYLTDKTQDFGDLNDASVKKVWNNSKYTTARGLFKNDVVPEEWVGCLDCSVYLGSSAAKHRGPVDLHIEPVVLQVNGNKTINGNRRAGGAEMLESEAIRGSQNGQNEEMTEAKTEKPV
;
A
#
# COMPACT_ATOMS: atom_id res chain seq x y z
N ALA A 1 -17.00 10.15 -2.06
CA ALA A 1 -15.56 9.88 -1.94
C ALA A 1 -14.72 11.15 -2.18
N PRO A 2 -13.49 11.24 -1.62
CA PRO A 2 -12.58 12.38 -1.81
C PRO A 2 -11.79 12.36 -3.14
N CYS A 3 -11.71 11.22 -3.83
CA CYS A 3 -11.06 11.09 -5.14
C CYS A 3 -11.70 9.95 -5.94
N CYS A 4 -11.48 9.94 -7.26
CA CYS A 4 -12.06 8.95 -8.16
C CYS A 4 -11.47 7.53 -8.05
N TYR A 5 -10.34 7.36 -7.35
CA TYR A 5 -9.71 6.06 -7.13
C TYR A 5 -10.21 5.35 -5.86
N LEU A 6 -10.95 6.05 -4.99
CA LEU A 6 -11.58 5.47 -3.80
C LEU A 6 -13.04 5.18 -4.10
N THR A 7 -13.32 3.94 -4.51
CA THR A 7 -14.65 3.49 -4.95
C THR A 7 -15.44 2.79 -3.85
N ASP A 8 -14.78 2.34 -2.79
CA ASP A 8 -15.46 1.76 -1.63
C ASP A 8 -16.20 2.85 -0.84
N LYS A 9 -17.51 2.64 -0.65
CA LYS A 9 -18.37 3.54 0.13
C LYS A 9 -17.95 3.64 1.60
N THR A 10 -17.26 2.64 2.14
CA THR A 10 -16.71 2.72 3.51
C THR A 10 -15.66 3.83 3.66
N GLN A 11 -15.06 4.25 2.54
CA GLN A 11 -14.08 5.34 2.44
C GLN A 11 -14.73 6.70 2.14
N ASP A 12 -16.07 6.79 2.13
CA ASP A 12 -16.76 8.06 1.98
C ASP A 12 -16.59 8.93 3.24
N PHE A 13 -16.42 10.23 3.00
CA PHE A 13 -16.15 11.20 4.06
C PHE A 13 -17.42 11.86 4.59
N GLY A 14 -18.60 11.45 4.11
CA GLY A 14 -19.90 11.95 4.54
C GLY A 14 -20.96 11.74 3.46
N ASP A 15 -22.22 11.90 3.85
CA ASP A 15 -23.38 11.89 2.95
C ASP A 15 -23.86 13.33 2.72
N LEU A 16 -24.10 13.68 1.45
CA LEU A 16 -24.63 14.99 1.07
C LEU A 16 -26.13 15.13 1.31
N ASN A 17 -26.84 14.03 1.57
CA ASN A 17 -28.22 14.05 2.05
C ASN A 17 -28.30 14.48 3.52
N ASP A 18 -27.26 14.19 4.32
CA ASP A 18 -27.22 14.46 5.75
C ASP A 18 -26.46 15.75 6.11
N ALA A 19 -25.50 16.14 5.27
CA ALA A 19 -24.61 17.26 5.54
C ALA A 19 -24.39 18.13 4.29
N SER A 20 -24.22 19.44 4.51
CA SER A 20 -23.85 20.32 3.41
C SER A 20 -22.45 20.01 2.89
N VAL A 21 -22.22 20.29 1.60
CA VAL A 21 -20.89 20.15 0.97
C VAL A 21 -19.82 20.89 1.77
N LYS A 22 -20.13 22.10 2.27
CA LYS A 22 -19.20 22.88 3.11
C LYS A 22 -18.81 22.14 4.38
N LYS A 23 -19.75 21.42 5.01
CA LYS A 23 -19.48 20.63 6.21
C LYS A 23 -18.60 19.42 5.88
N VAL A 24 -18.91 18.69 4.80
CA VAL A 24 -18.11 17.52 4.38
C VAL A 24 -16.70 17.92 3.93
N TRP A 25 -16.57 19.01 3.17
CA TRP A 25 -15.28 19.49 2.66
C TRP A 25 -14.29 19.95 3.74
N ASN A 26 -14.80 20.37 4.90
CA ASN A 26 -14.01 20.90 6.01
C ASN A 26 -13.98 19.98 7.23
N ASN A 27 -14.43 18.73 7.10
CA ASN A 27 -14.30 17.75 8.17
C ASN A 27 -12.87 17.21 8.26
N SER A 28 -12.56 16.52 9.36
CA SER A 28 -11.23 15.95 9.61
C SER A 28 -10.75 15.10 8.43
N LYS A 29 -11.54 14.10 8.02
CA LYS A 29 -11.16 13.15 6.96
C LYS A 29 -10.75 13.84 5.67
N TYR A 30 -11.55 14.80 5.21
CA TYR A 30 -11.25 15.54 3.98
C TYR A 30 -10.04 16.44 4.17
N THR A 31 -9.91 17.11 5.32
CA THR A 31 -8.75 17.95 5.62
C THR A 31 -7.45 17.15 5.72
N THR A 32 -7.48 15.95 6.29
CA THR A 32 -6.37 15.00 6.36
C THR A 32 -5.99 14.55 4.95
N ALA A 33 -6.95 14.06 4.16
CA ALA A 33 -6.69 13.57 2.81
C ALA A 33 -6.09 14.63 1.87
N ARG A 34 -6.57 15.88 1.90
CA ARG A 34 -5.96 16.97 1.11
C ARG A 34 -4.61 17.41 1.69
N GLY A 35 -4.42 17.26 3.00
CA GLY A 35 -3.16 17.52 3.69
C GLY A 35 -2.03 16.60 3.25
N LEU A 36 -2.35 15.33 2.94
CA LEU A 36 -1.38 14.33 2.46
C LEU A 36 -0.62 14.70 1.17
N PHE A 37 -1.12 15.67 0.41
CA PHE A 37 -0.49 16.19 -0.81
C PHE A 37 0.33 17.47 -0.57
N LYS A 38 0.38 17.95 0.67
CA LYS A 38 1.23 19.06 1.09
C LYS A 38 2.49 18.52 1.75
N ASN A 39 3.53 19.35 1.78
CA ASN A 39 4.75 19.04 2.51
C ASN A 39 4.47 19.08 4.02
N ASP A 40 5.19 18.25 4.78
CA ASP A 40 5.25 18.27 6.25
C ASP A 40 3.94 18.01 7.00
N VAL A 41 2.93 17.41 6.35
CA VAL A 41 1.70 17.00 7.03
C VAL A 41 1.79 15.55 7.46
N VAL A 42 1.67 15.31 8.77
CA VAL A 42 1.46 13.99 9.34
C VAL A 42 -0.05 13.77 9.48
N PRO A 43 -0.62 12.70 8.90
CA PRO A 43 -2.03 12.40 9.09
C PRO A 43 -2.29 12.06 10.56
N GLU A 44 -3.37 12.61 11.13
CA GLU A 44 -3.82 12.29 12.49
C GLU A 44 -4.79 11.10 12.50
N GLU A 45 -5.44 10.81 11.38
CA GLU A 45 -6.40 9.73 11.22
C GLU A 45 -6.11 8.92 9.95
N TRP A 46 -6.51 7.65 9.97
CA TRP A 46 -6.40 6.81 8.79
C TRP A 46 -7.45 7.21 7.76
N VAL A 47 -7.01 7.46 6.52
CA VAL A 47 -7.87 7.74 5.38
C VAL A 47 -7.50 6.79 4.25
N GLY A 48 -8.48 6.38 3.43
CA GLY A 48 -8.25 5.42 2.34
C GLY A 48 -7.14 5.80 1.34
N CYS A 49 -6.73 7.07 1.29
CA CYS A 49 -5.54 7.47 0.54
C CYS A 49 -4.28 6.71 0.98
N LEU A 50 -4.14 6.38 2.26
CA LEU A 50 -2.97 5.67 2.81
C LEU A 50 -2.85 4.22 2.33
N ASP A 51 -3.94 3.62 1.84
CA ASP A 51 -3.96 2.29 1.22
C ASP A 51 -4.03 2.36 -0.33
N CYS A 52 -4.21 3.56 -0.88
CA CYS A 52 -4.43 3.74 -2.31
C CYS A 52 -3.10 3.70 -3.08
N SER A 53 -2.94 2.73 -3.97
CA SER A 53 -1.73 2.55 -4.80
C SER A 53 -1.37 3.81 -5.60
N VAL A 54 -2.36 4.58 -6.05
CA VAL A 54 -2.14 5.83 -6.79
C VAL A 54 -1.50 6.90 -5.90
N TYR A 55 -1.97 7.05 -4.66
CA TYR A 55 -1.35 7.97 -3.71
C TYR A 55 0.03 7.46 -3.29
N LEU A 56 0.17 6.18 -2.95
CA LEU A 56 1.44 5.58 -2.53
C LEU A 56 2.52 5.66 -3.62
N GLY A 57 2.13 5.63 -4.90
CA GLY A 57 3.04 5.85 -6.03
C GLY A 57 3.41 7.31 -6.30
N SER A 58 2.68 8.26 -5.71
CA SER A 58 2.86 9.69 -5.95
C SER A 58 4.14 10.25 -5.31
N SER A 59 4.59 11.40 -5.82
CA SER A 59 5.71 12.13 -5.22
C SER A 59 5.44 12.50 -3.75
N ALA A 60 4.22 12.91 -3.42
CA ALA A 60 3.86 13.34 -2.06
C ALA A 60 4.06 12.21 -1.03
N ALA A 61 3.59 10.99 -1.34
CA ALA A 61 3.79 9.84 -0.45
C ALA A 61 5.27 9.48 -0.27
N LYS A 62 6.05 9.54 -1.35
CA LYS A 62 7.50 9.28 -1.31
C LYS A 62 8.25 10.28 -0.43
N HIS A 63 7.93 11.57 -0.54
CA HIS A 63 8.54 12.62 0.28
C HIS A 63 8.16 12.49 1.76
N ARG A 64 6.91 12.12 2.05
CA ARG A 64 6.42 11.95 3.42
C ARG A 64 7.02 10.72 4.12
N GLY A 65 7.33 9.66 3.38
CA GLY A 65 7.83 8.39 3.94
C GLY A 65 6.70 7.48 4.43
N PRO A 66 6.96 6.39 5.19
CA PRO A 66 5.89 5.53 5.74
C PRO A 66 4.98 6.27 6.73
N VAL A 67 3.71 5.87 6.86
CA VAL A 67 2.85 6.32 8.00
C VAL A 67 2.91 5.23 9.06
N ASP A 68 3.22 5.60 10.29
CA ASP A 68 2.89 4.79 11.47
C ASP A 68 1.82 5.54 12.27
N LEU A 69 0.57 5.21 12.01
CA LEU A 69 -0.55 5.61 12.85
C LEU A 69 -0.68 4.48 13.86
N HIS A 70 -0.46 4.75 15.14
CA HIS A 70 -0.64 3.77 16.21
C HIS A 70 -2.11 3.31 16.24
N ILE A 71 -2.45 2.33 15.43
CA ILE A 71 -3.69 1.57 15.53
C ILE A 71 -3.41 0.51 16.59
N GLU A 72 -4.08 0.60 17.73
CA GLU A 72 -3.93 -0.41 18.77
C GLU A 72 -4.21 -1.80 18.16
N PRO A 73 -3.26 -2.74 18.27
CA PRO A 73 -3.43 -4.04 17.63
C PRO A 73 -4.60 -4.78 18.27
N VAL A 74 -5.58 -5.15 17.44
CA VAL A 74 -6.67 -6.03 17.89
C VAL A 74 -6.11 -7.44 18.09
N VAL A 75 -6.08 -7.89 19.35
CA VAL A 75 -5.67 -9.26 19.69
C VAL A 75 -6.75 -10.25 19.27
N LEU A 76 -6.59 -10.87 18.11
CA LEU A 76 -7.44 -11.99 17.67
C LEU A 76 -6.97 -13.29 18.36
N GLN A 77 -7.67 -13.69 19.42
CA GLN A 77 -7.48 -15.02 20.02
C GLN A 77 -8.10 -16.09 19.11
N VAL A 78 -7.27 -16.74 18.28
CA VAL A 78 -7.68 -17.94 17.55
C VAL A 78 -7.60 -19.14 18.50
N ASN A 79 -8.75 -19.59 18.99
CA ASN A 79 -8.86 -20.83 19.75
C ASN A 79 -8.67 -22.03 18.80
N GLY A 80 -7.41 -22.37 18.52
CA GLY A 80 -7.04 -23.56 17.75
C GLY A 80 -7.32 -24.83 18.56
N ASN A 81 -8.44 -25.48 18.28
CA ASN A 81 -8.71 -26.87 18.67
C ASN A 81 -7.76 -27.81 17.89
N LYS A 82 -6.59 -28.04 18.49
CA LYS A 82 -5.57 -28.99 18.04
C LYS A 82 -6.12 -30.42 18.11
N THR A 83 -6.35 -31.06 16.96
CA THR A 83 -6.43 -32.52 16.87
C THR A 83 -5.13 -33.03 16.24
N ILE A 84 -4.24 -33.57 17.07
CA ILE A 84 -3.13 -34.40 16.59
C ILE A 84 -3.66 -35.81 16.39
N ASN A 85 -3.76 -36.26 15.14
CA ASN A 85 -3.56 -37.66 14.75
C ASN A 85 -2.28 -37.64 13.90
N GLY A 86 -1.14 -38.15 14.31
CA GLY A 86 -0.91 -39.48 14.86
C GLY A 86 -0.56 -40.42 13.72
N ASN A 87 0.71 -40.42 13.26
CA ASN A 87 1.45 -41.64 12.89
C ASN A 87 2.94 -41.34 12.64
N ARG A 88 3.78 -41.85 13.55
CA ARG A 88 5.23 -42.00 13.40
C ARG A 88 5.50 -43.11 12.38
N ARG A 89 6.39 -42.87 11.41
CA ARG A 89 7.25 -43.91 10.84
C ARG A 89 8.67 -43.38 10.75
N ALA A 90 9.53 -43.95 11.58
CA ALA A 90 10.98 -43.88 11.45
C ALA A 90 11.43 -44.98 10.48
N GLY A 91 12.38 -44.67 9.62
CA GLY A 91 13.03 -45.62 8.71
C GLY A 91 13.88 -44.86 7.71
N GLY A 92 15.18 -44.78 7.98
CA GLY A 92 16.15 -44.12 7.11
C GLY A 92 16.62 -45.01 5.96
N ALA A 93 17.13 -44.37 4.91
CA ALA A 93 18.31 -44.76 4.13
C ALA A 93 18.51 -43.74 2.97
N GLU A 94 19.73 -43.20 2.92
CA GLU A 94 20.55 -42.86 1.74
C GLU A 94 20.02 -41.95 0.60
N MET A 95 20.71 -40.80 0.49
CA MET A 95 21.41 -40.18 -0.67
C MET A 95 20.84 -40.17 -2.10
N LEU A 96 21.30 -39.12 -2.81
CA LEU A 96 21.20 -38.74 -4.24
C LEU A 96 20.01 -37.83 -4.57
N GLU A 97 20.14 -36.72 -5.29
CA GLU A 97 21.27 -36.07 -5.98
C GLU A 97 20.84 -34.62 -6.26
N SER A 98 21.83 -33.77 -6.51
CA SER A 98 21.83 -32.41 -7.05
C SER A 98 20.65 -32.10 -8.01
N GLU A 99 20.10 -30.90 -8.03
CA GLU A 99 20.60 -29.87 -8.94
C GLU A 99 20.33 -28.45 -8.42
N ALA A 100 21.42 -27.70 -8.26
CA ALA A 100 21.40 -26.25 -8.26
C ALA A 100 21.65 -25.78 -9.69
N ILE A 101 20.72 -25.03 -10.30
CA ILE A 101 21.03 -24.27 -11.50
C ILE A 101 21.31 -22.82 -11.12
N ARG A 102 22.61 -22.54 -11.05
CA ARG A 102 23.21 -21.22 -10.95
C ARG A 102 23.61 -20.81 -12.38
N GLY A 103 23.00 -19.76 -12.92
CA GLY A 103 23.39 -19.13 -14.18
C GLY A 103 23.85 -17.69 -13.95
N SER A 104 25.16 -17.51 -13.75
CA SER A 104 25.91 -16.29 -14.09
C SER A 104 25.95 -16.15 -15.64
N GLN A 105 26.11 -15.01 -16.32
CA GLN A 105 26.84 -13.77 -16.07
C GLN A 105 26.51 -12.76 -17.19
N ASN A 106 26.70 -11.46 -16.91
CA ASN A 106 27.12 -10.32 -17.79
C ASN A 106 26.46 -10.18 -19.18
N GLY A 107 25.86 -9.05 -19.57
CA GLY A 107 26.17 -7.66 -19.31
C GLY A 107 26.46 -7.00 -20.66
N GLN A 108 25.65 -6.01 -21.07
CA GLN A 108 26.07 -4.94 -21.99
C GLN A 108 25.01 -3.81 -22.06
N ASN A 109 25.39 -2.68 -21.46
CA ASN A 109 25.14 -1.29 -21.84
C ASN A 109 24.58 -1.02 -23.24
N GLU A 110 23.44 -0.33 -23.33
CA GLU A 110 23.22 0.74 -24.33
C GLU A 110 22.38 1.89 -23.76
N GLU A 111 23.02 3.05 -23.75
CA GLU A 111 22.53 4.40 -23.56
C GLU A 111 21.79 4.84 -24.83
N MET A 112 20.60 5.43 -24.70
CA MET A 112 19.99 6.21 -25.80
C MET A 112 19.48 7.54 -25.28
N THR A 113 20.11 8.59 -25.78
CA THR A 113 19.88 10.00 -25.53
C THR A 113 18.75 10.58 -26.40
N GLU A 114 18.00 11.48 -25.76
CA GLU A 114 17.28 12.69 -26.22
C GLU A 114 16.86 12.84 -27.71
N ALA A 115 15.56 13.11 -27.92
CA ALA A 115 15.06 13.84 -29.09
C ALA A 115 14.08 14.94 -28.66
N LYS A 116 14.58 16.17 -28.66
CA LYS A 116 13.86 17.44 -28.58
C LYS A 116 13.10 17.66 -29.90
N THR A 117 11.84 18.09 -29.86
CA THR A 117 11.18 18.65 -31.06
C THR A 117 10.38 19.90 -30.70
N GLU A 118 10.63 20.90 -31.53
CA GLU A 118 10.27 22.31 -31.54
C GLU A 118 8.77 22.56 -31.75
N LYS A 119 8.27 23.68 -31.24
CA LYS A 119 6.94 24.25 -31.58
C LYS A 119 6.98 24.93 -32.95
N PRO A 120 5.85 25.07 -33.66
CA PRO A 120 5.67 26.17 -34.59
C PRO A 120 4.46 27.08 -34.27
N VAL A 121 4.81 28.38 -34.25
CA VAL A 121 4.10 29.64 -34.58
C VAL A 121 2.62 29.80 -34.22
#